data_AF-A0A2U2RH08-F1
#
_entry.id   AF-A0A2U2RH08-F1
#
_cell.length_a   1.000
_cell.length_b   1.000
_cell.length_c   1.000
_cell.angle_alpha   90.00
_cell.angle_beta   90.00
_cell.angle_gamma   90.00
#
_symmetry.space_group_name_H-M   'P 1'
#
loop_
_entity.id
_entity.type
_entity.pdbx_description
1 polymer ?
#
loop_
_entity_poly.entity_id
_entity_poly.type
_entity_poly.pdbx_seq_one_letter_code
_entity_poly.pdbx_strand_id
1 'polypeptide(L)'
;MSTAEPPRPSGGDDDIDAEFARLTQGLDLGGENSEPPEESEPFTVEDIISGGEDEEPAIAVVATSVVSAKALAGAIRLGREARTDGAEIPAGTRVHDTSMGAIAVGALQEGIAHELAAITSTALQRNGVVLFWRKGERMTATRYKEGERGEDVSPAIVMGAMDDLVEQLMLGAADVATLGEGYDPAVLTRDEALAWISQGRKER
;
A
#
# COMPACT_ATOMS: atom_id res chain seq x y z
N MET A 1 84.60 17.02 -7.28
CA MET A 1 83.75 18.05 -7.92
C MET A 1 82.43 18.04 -7.18
N SER A 2 82.23 19.01 -6.28
CA SER A 2 80.99 19.20 -5.51
C SER A 2 80.11 20.20 -6.26
N THR A 3 78.90 19.80 -6.62
CA THR A 3 77.87 20.68 -7.16
C THR A 3 76.95 21.12 -6.03
N ALA A 4 76.88 22.43 -5.81
CA ALA A 4 76.04 23.09 -4.81
C ALA A 4 74.57 23.09 -5.25
N GLU A 5 73.68 22.84 -4.30
CA GLU A 5 72.21 22.87 -4.44
C GLU A 5 71.73 24.34 -4.34
N PRO A 6 70.75 24.79 -5.17
CA PRO A 6 70.22 26.15 -5.10
C PRO A 6 69.27 26.34 -3.91
N PRO A 7 69.10 27.58 -3.40
CA PRO A 7 68.22 27.86 -2.26
C PRO A 7 66.75 27.74 -2.66
N ARG A 8 65.95 27.13 -1.78
CA ARG A 8 64.49 27.04 -1.92
C ARG A 8 63.85 28.40 -1.58
N PRO A 9 62.79 28.81 -2.29
CA PRO A 9 62.06 30.03 -1.94
C PRO A 9 61.36 29.86 -0.59
N SER A 10 61.67 30.78 0.32
CA SER A 10 60.89 31.06 1.54
C SER A 10 59.62 31.79 1.12
N GLY A 11 58.52 31.07 0.94
CA GLY A 11 57.18 31.62 0.68
C GLY A 11 56.29 31.30 1.87
N GLY A 12 55.73 32.36 2.47
CA GLY A 12 55.21 32.39 3.84
C GLY A 12 53.90 31.66 4.08
N ASP A 13 53.74 31.27 5.35
CA ASP A 13 52.60 30.55 5.92
C ASP A 13 51.39 31.47 6.26
N ASP A 14 51.22 32.64 5.62
CA ASP A 14 50.32 33.68 6.13
C ASP A 14 48.98 33.88 5.38
N ASP A 15 48.66 33.11 4.33
CA ASP A 15 47.47 33.43 3.48
C ASP A 15 46.34 32.39 3.48
N ILE A 16 46.54 31.17 3.98
CA ILE A 16 45.50 30.12 3.92
C ILE A 16 44.34 30.42 4.89
N ASP A 17 44.66 30.88 6.10
CA ASP A 17 43.65 31.23 7.11
C ASP A 17 42.86 32.48 6.72
N ALA A 18 43.49 33.42 6.00
CA ALA A 18 42.84 34.64 5.51
C ALA A 18 41.91 34.37 4.31
N GLU A 19 42.24 33.38 3.46
CA GLU A 19 41.33 32.91 2.41
C GLU A 19 40.15 32.13 2.99
N PHE A 20 40.39 31.29 4.01
CA PHE A 20 39.33 30.55 4.67
C PHE A 20 38.34 31.48 5.41
N ALA A 21 38.84 32.51 6.09
CA ALA A 21 38.01 33.53 6.74
C ALA A 21 37.15 34.33 5.73
N ARG A 22 37.68 34.61 4.53
CA ARG A 22 36.90 35.27 3.47
C ARG A 22 35.86 34.35 2.83
N LEU A 23 36.16 33.06 2.70
CA LEU A 23 35.25 32.06 2.16
C LEU A 23 34.05 31.80 3.09
N THR A 24 34.27 31.90 4.40
CA THR A 24 33.27 31.64 5.44
C THR A 24 32.46 32.88 5.83
N GLN A 25 32.94 34.11 5.55
CA GLN A 25 32.18 35.35 5.74
C GLN A 25 30.91 35.47 4.87
N GLY A 26 30.75 34.63 3.83
CA GLY A 26 29.54 34.57 2.99
C GLY A 26 28.58 33.43 3.32
N LEU A 27 28.96 32.53 4.25
CA LEU A 27 28.08 31.48 4.76
C LEU A 27 27.43 32.02 6.03
N ASP A 28 26.34 32.76 5.83
CA ASP A 28 25.47 33.25 6.89
C ASP A 28 24.82 32.08 7.63
N LEU A 29 25.55 31.54 8.62
CA LEU A 29 24.98 30.69 9.67
C LEU A 29 24.43 31.61 10.77
N GLY A 30 23.28 32.21 10.47
CA GLY A 30 22.28 32.67 11.43
C GLY A 30 22.79 33.52 12.60
N GLY A 31 23.10 34.79 12.34
CA GLY A 31 23.37 35.80 13.35
C GLY A 31 22.37 36.96 13.32
N GLU A 32 21.38 36.92 14.21
CA GLU A 32 20.75 38.07 14.89
C GLU A 32 20.41 39.30 14.03
N ASN A 33 19.25 39.28 13.34
CA ASN A 33 18.31 40.41 13.08
C ASN A 33 17.39 40.10 11.88
N SER A 34 16.63 39.02 11.95
CA SER A 34 15.51 38.79 11.05
C SER A 34 14.35 38.25 11.87
N GLU A 35 13.14 38.71 11.55
CA GLU A 35 11.88 38.25 12.13
C GLU A 35 11.89 36.72 12.29
N PRO A 36 11.35 36.17 13.40
CA PRO A 36 11.47 34.75 13.69
C PRO A 36 10.93 33.94 12.50
N PRO A 37 11.76 33.11 11.84
CA PRO A 37 11.22 32.11 10.95
C PRO A 37 10.44 31.14 11.84
N GLU A 38 9.16 30.92 11.50
CA GLU A 38 8.33 29.86 12.07
C GLU A 38 9.18 28.59 12.17
N GLU A 39 9.30 28.07 13.39
CA GLU A 39 10.12 26.91 13.74
C GLU A 39 9.77 25.73 12.82
N SER A 40 10.56 25.54 11.78
CA SER A 40 10.55 24.30 11.01
C SER A 40 11.28 23.30 11.90
N GLU A 41 10.55 22.35 12.48
CA GLU A 41 11.14 21.36 13.39
C GLU A 41 12.36 20.68 12.73
N PRO A 42 13.45 20.46 13.48
CA PRO A 42 14.67 19.88 12.94
C PRO A 42 14.37 18.46 12.46
N PHE A 43 14.60 18.19 11.17
CA PHE A 43 14.45 16.88 10.54
C PHE A 43 15.21 15.82 11.35
N THR A 44 14.46 14.89 11.96
CA THR A 44 15.00 13.90 12.90
C THR A 44 15.34 12.58 12.20
N VAL A 45 16.16 11.76 12.87
CA VAL A 45 16.40 10.39 12.40
C VAL A 45 15.11 9.57 12.50
N GLU A 46 14.25 9.88 13.47
CA GLU A 46 12.90 9.35 13.56
C GLU A 46 12.07 9.63 12.31
N ASP A 47 12.20 10.77 11.62
CA ASP A 47 11.50 11.07 10.35
C ASP A 47 12.01 10.21 9.18
N ILE A 48 13.30 9.85 9.19
CA ILE A 48 13.90 8.92 8.22
C ILE A 48 13.44 7.48 8.48
N ILE A 49 13.27 7.11 9.76
CA ILE A 49 12.82 5.77 10.17
C ILE A 49 11.31 5.61 10.02
N SER A 50 10.54 6.68 10.25
CA SER A 50 9.08 6.70 10.08
C SER A 50 8.66 6.90 8.63
N GLY A 51 9.58 7.33 7.76
CA GLY A 51 9.29 7.61 6.35
C GLY A 51 8.42 8.86 6.27
N GLY A 52 8.95 9.92 5.66
CA GLY A 52 8.21 11.15 5.43
C GLY A 52 6.80 10.89 4.87
N GLU A 53 5.90 11.83 5.09
CA GLU A 53 4.44 11.79 4.90
C GLU A 53 3.92 11.47 3.47
N ASP A 54 4.74 10.86 2.62
CA ASP A 54 4.39 10.10 1.42
C ASP A 54 4.38 8.58 1.74
N GLU A 55 3.54 8.12 2.67
CA GLU A 55 3.27 6.69 2.79
C GLU A 55 2.64 6.21 1.48
N GLU A 56 3.42 5.52 0.64
CA GLU A 56 2.93 4.94 -0.61
C GLU A 56 1.61 4.18 -0.33
N PRO A 57 0.51 4.52 -1.02
CA PRO A 57 -0.80 4.00 -0.68
C PRO A 57 -0.83 2.49 -0.90
N ALA A 58 -1.11 1.76 0.17
CA ALA A 58 -1.27 0.31 0.10
C ALA A 58 -2.61 -0.03 -0.55
N ILE A 59 -2.62 -0.94 -1.52
CA ILE A 59 -3.83 -1.44 -2.17
C ILE A 59 -3.94 -2.96 -1.97
N ALA A 60 -5.16 -3.41 -1.67
CA ALA A 60 -5.51 -4.81 -1.55
C ALA A 60 -6.63 -5.16 -2.54
N VAL A 61 -6.50 -6.29 -3.22
CA VAL A 61 -7.53 -6.85 -4.10
C VAL A 61 -7.72 -8.33 -3.77
N VAL A 62 -8.91 -8.69 -3.29
CA VAL A 62 -9.35 -10.08 -3.14
C VAL A 62 -10.09 -10.49 -4.41
N ALA A 63 -9.43 -11.28 -5.24
CA ALA A 63 -9.96 -11.78 -6.50
C ALA A 63 -10.77 -13.07 -6.29
N THR A 64 -11.96 -13.13 -6.88
CA THR A 64 -12.89 -14.26 -6.73
C THR A 64 -13.55 -14.63 -8.05
N SER A 65 -14.07 -15.85 -8.14
CA SER A 65 -14.92 -16.32 -9.25
C SER A 65 -16.42 -16.14 -8.98
N VAL A 66 -16.79 -15.29 -8.02
CA VAL A 66 -18.20 -15.01 -7.71
C VAL A 66 -18.79 -14.18 -8.84
N VAL A 67 -19.98 -14.59 -9.30
CA VAL A 67 -20.59 -14.08 -10.54
C VAL A 67 -21.02 -12.61 -10.48
N SER A 68 -21.16 -12.04 -9.28
CA SER A 68 -21.50 -10.62 -9.13
C SER A 68 -20.98 -10.02 -7.84
N ALA A 69 -20.73 -8.71 -7.88
CA ALA A 69 -20.30 -7.88 -6.77
C ALA A 69 -21.32 -7.88 -5.64
N LYS A 70 -22.61 -7.84 -5.98
CA LYS A 70 -23.69 -7.93 -5.01
C LYS A 70 -23.66 -9.25 -4.24
N ALA A 71 -23.47 -10.37 -4.94
CA ALA A 71 -23.35 -11.68 -4.29
C ALA A 71 -22.07 -11.76 -3.44
N LEU A 72 -20.95 -11.21 -3.92
CA LEU A 72 -19.69 -11.18 -3.18
C LEU A 72 -19.78 -10.31 -1.92
N ALA A 73 -20.40 -9.14 -1.99
CA ALA A 73 -20.61 -8.27 -0.84
C ALA A 73 -21.46 -8.95 0.25
N GLY A 74 -22.55 -9.61 -0.16
CA GLY A 74 -23.34 -10.45 0.73
C GLY A 74 -22.52 -11.60 1.34
N ALA A 75 -21.70 -12.27 0.52
CA ALA A 75 -20.84 -13.35 0.98
C ALA A 75 -19.84 -12.87 2.04
N ILE A 76 -19.15 -11.75 1.81
CA ILE A 76 -18.22 -11.13 2.77
C ILE A 76 -18.93 -10.81 4.08
N ARG A 77 -20.15 -10.25 4.01
CA ARG A 77 -20.95 -9.95 5.21
C ARG A 77 -21.26 -11.18 6.05
N LEU A 78 -21.67 -12.28 5.41
CA LEU A 78 -21.94 -13.55 6.10
C LEU A 78 -20.66 -14.26 6.54
N GLY A 79 -19.57 -14.12 5.78
CA GLY A 79 -18.25 -14.62 6.13
C GLY A 79 -17.79 -14.03 7.46
N ARG A 80 -17.94 -12.72 7.64
CA ARG A 80 -17.67 -12.03 8.90
C ARG A 80 -18.49 -12.62 10.04
N GLU A 81 -19.79 -12.86 9.85
CA GLU A 81 -20.65 -13.44 10.90
C GLU A 81 -20.27 -14.88 11.27
N ALA A 82 -19.78 -15.66 10.30
CA ALA A 82 -19.36 -17.03 10.52
C ALA A 82 -18.03 -17.14 11.30
N ARG A 83 -17.24 -16.07 11.36
CA ARG A 83 -15.96 -16.07 12.09
C ARG A 83 -16.16 -15.67 13.55
N THR A 84 -15.34 -16.26 14.41
CA THR A 84 -15.39 -16.07 15.88
C THR A 84 -14.13 -15.42 16.44
N ASP A 85 -13.19 -15.04 15.58
CA ASP A 85 -11.91 -14.43 15.96
C ASP A 85 -12.00 -12.90 16.12
N GLY A 86 -13.19 -12.33 15.94
CA GLY A 86 -13.43 -10.89 16.10
C GLY A 86 -13.01 -10.04 14.91
N ALA A 87 -12.59 -10.65 13.80
CA ALA A 87 -12.25 -9.90 12.59
C ALA A 87 -13.47 -9.15 12.05
N GLU A 88 -13.30 -7.87 11.75
CA GLU A 88 -14.31 -7.02 11.15
C GLU A 88 -14.06 -6.83 9.65
N ILE A 89 -15.10 -6.45 8.91
CA ILE A 89 -14.93 -6.07 7.52
C ILE A 89 -14.21 -4.72 7.49
N PRO A 90 -13.04 -4.61 6.84
CA PRO A 90 -12.28 -3.37 6.86
C PRO A 90 -13.06 -2.20 6.24
N ALA A 91 -13.01 -1.05 6.90
CA ALA A 91 -13.55 0.19 6.36
C ALA A 91 -12.85 0.54 5.02
N GLY A 92 -13.60 1.12 4.09
CA GLY A 92 -13.09 1.43 2.75
C GLY A 92 -13.05 0.24 1.79
N THR A 93 -13.44 -0.96 2.23
CA THR A 93 -13.66 -2.08 1.30
C THR A 93 -14.82 -1.78 0.37
N ARG A 94 -14.59 -1.99 -0.93
CA ARG A 94 -15.62 -1.92 -1.97
C ARG A 94 -15.59 -3.16 -2.84
N VAL A 95 -16.78 -3.58 -3.26
CA VAL A 95 -16.95 -4.76 -4.10
C VAL A 95 -17.44 -4.34 -5.48
N HIS A 96 -16.75 -4.80 -6.52
CA HIS A 96 -17.01 -4.42 -7.91
C HIS A 96 -17.12 -5.65 -8.81
N ASP A 97 -17.95 -5.52 -9.84
CA ASP A 97 -18.09 -6.52 -10.90
C ASP A 97 -16.87 -6.44 -11.81
N THR A 98 -16.48 -7.59 -12.35
CA THR A 98 -15.45 -7.70 -13.39
C THR A 98 -15.97 -8.61 -14.50
N SER A 99 -15.24 -8.71 -15.61
CA SER A 99 -15.61 -9.61 -16.70
C SER A 99 -15.46 -11.09 -16.32
N MET A 100 -14.58 -11.40 -15.35
CA MET A 100 -14.34 -12.76 -14.85
C MET A 100 -15.04 -13.10 -13.53
N GLY A 101 -15.77 -12.16 -12.91
CA GLY A 101 -16.47 -12.37 -11.66
C GLY A 101 -16.62 -11.08 -10.85
N ALA A 102 -16.11 -11.10 -9.62
CA ALA A 102 -16.17 -9.95 -8.74
C ALA A 102 -14.95 -9.90 -7.82
N ILE A 103 -14.56 -8.68 -7.48
CA ILE A 103 -13.41 -8.40 -6.61
C ILE A 103 -13.85 -7.57 -5.42
N ALA A 104 -13.17 -7.77 -4.28
CA ALA A 104 -13.21 -6.83 -3.17
C ALA A 104 -11.87 -6.07 -3.12
N VAL A 105 -11.93 -4.75 -3.11
CA VAL A 105 -10.76 -3.87 -3.19
C VAL A 105 -10.81 -2.81 -2.11
N GLY A 106 -9.65 -2.36 -1.65
CA GLY A 106 -9.56 -1.23 -0.74
C GLY A 106 -8.12 -0.77 -0.54
N ALA A 107 -7.96 0.46 -0.07
CA ALA A 107 -6.69 0.97 0.40
C ALA A 107 -6.41 0.41 1.80
N LEU A 108 -5.83 -0.80 1.87
CA LEU A 108 -5.70 -1.57 3.10
C LEU A 108 -4.24 -1.89 3.42
N GLN A 109 -3.86 -1.75 4.69
CA GLN A 109 -2.59 -2.25 5.20
C GLN A 109 -2.55 -3.79 5.15
N GLU A 110 -1.36 -4.37 5.05
CA GLU A 110 -1.16 -5.81 4.78
C GLU A 110 -1.95 -6.73 5.73
N GLY A 111 -1.87 -6.49 7.04
CA GLY A 111 -2.61 -7.31 8.03
C GLY A 111 -4.13 -7.25 7.85
N ILE A 112 -4.67 -6.05 7.60
CA ILE A 112 -6.10 -5.82 7.39
C ILE A 112 -6.57 -6.41 6.05
N ALA A 113 -5.72 -6.37 5.02
CA ALA A 113 -5.97 -7.03 3.75
C ALA A 113 -6.08 -8.56 3.91
N HIS A 114 -5.21 -9.16 4.74
CA HIS A 114 -5.28 -10.58 5.10
C HIS A 114 -6.56 -10.95 5.86
N GLU A 115 -7.05 -10.08 6.75
CA GLU A 115 -8.34 -10.28 7.43
C GLU A 115 -9.51 -10.29 6.44
N LEU A 116 -9.55 -9.35 5.48
CA LEU A 116 -10.57 -9.33 4.43
C LEU A 116 -10.54 -10.62 3.59
N ALA A 117 -9.35 -11.09 3.22
CA ALA A 117 -9.20 -12.33 2.46
C ALA A 117 -9.68 -13.56 3.23
N ALA A 118 -9.35 -13.64 4.53
CA ALA A 118 -9.83 -14.68 5.42
C ALA A 118 -11.37 -14.67 5.50
N ILE A 119 -11.97 -13.52 5.81
CA ILE A 119 -13.43 -13.32 5.85
C ILE A 119 -14.09 -13.78 4.54
N THR A 120 -13.56 -13.32 3.41
CA THR A 120 -14.11 -13.63 2.08
C THR A 120 -14.04 -15.14 1.81
N SER A 121 -12.90 -15.76 2.12
CA SER A 121 -12.70 -17.20 1.90
C SER A 121 -13.51 -18.10 2.83
N THR A 122 -13.84 -17.65 4.05
CA THR A 122 -14.75 -18.35 4.96
C THR A 122 -16.15 -18.48 4.35
N ALA A 123 -16.64 -17.45 3.66
CA ALA A 123 -17.93 -17.49 2.99
C ALA A 123 -17.91 -18.36 1.73
N LEU A 124 -16.78 -18.37 1.02
CA LEU A 124 -16.62 -19.04 -0.27
C LEU A 124 -15.97 -20.43 -0.14
N GLN A 125 -16.28 -21.21 0.89
CA GLN A 125 -15.60 -22.48 1.24
C GLN A 125 -15.24 -23.42 0.07
N ARG A 126 -16.10 -23.50 -0.96
CA ARG A 126 -15.89 -24.36 -2.13
C ARG A 126 -14.81 -23.82 -3.09
N ASN A 127 -14.61 -22.51 -3.12
CA ASN A 127 -13.75 -21.79 -4.05
C ASN A 127 -12.69 -21.04 -3.24
N GLY A 128 -11.41 -21.32 -3.50
CA GLY A 128 -10.34 -20.48 -2.95
C GLY A 128 -10.43 -19.06 -3.51
N VAL A 129 -9.85 -18.10 -2.78
CA VAL A 129 -9.66 -16.72 -3.24
C VAL A 129 -8.17 -16.41 -3.26
N VAL A 130 -7.79 -15.35 -3.98
CA VAL A 130 -6.42 -14.84 -3.98
C VAL A 130 -6.45 -13.41 -3.49
N LEU A 131 -5.67 -13.13 -2.46
CA LEU A 131 -5.35 -11.77 -2.05
C LEU A 131 -4.14 -11.29 -2.83
N PHE A 132 -4.28 -10.20 -3.55
CA PHE A 132 -3.18 -9.39 -4.03
C PHE A 132 -3.01 -8.19 -3.10
N TRP A 133 -1.78 -7.88 -2.73
CA TRP A 133 -1.47 -6.70 -1.92
C TRP A 133 -0.24 -5.99 -2.47
N ARG A 134 -0.27 -4.66 -2.51
CA ARG A 134 0.87 -3.83 -2.94
C ARG A 134 1.04 -2.62 -2.05
N LYS A 135 2.29 -2.32 -1.71
CA LYS A 135 2.75 -1.02 -1.18
C LYS A 135 4.04 -0.65 -1.91
N GLY A 136 4.02 0.44 -2.67
CA GLY A 136 5.13 0.79 -3.56
C GLY A 136 5.45 -0.27 -4.59
N GLU A 137 6.73 -0.65 -4.66
CA GLU A 137 7.24 -1.72 -5.53
C GLU A 137 6.98 -3.14 -4.98
N ARG A 138 6.61 -3.27 -3.70
CA ARG A 138 6.34 -4.57 -3.10
C ARG A 138 4.95 -5.03 -3.48
N MET A 139 4.86 -6.19 -4.13
CA MET A 139 3.61 -6.87 -4.48
C MET A 139 3.63 -8.32 -4.01
N THR A 140 2.54 -8.78 -3.40
CA THR A 140 2.35 -10.17 -2.97
C THR A 140 1.05 -10.73 -3.53
N ALA A 141 0.99 -12.06 -3.63
CA ALA A 141 -0.23 -12.79 -3.93
C ALA A 141 -0.31 -13.99 -3.00
N THR A 142 -1.39 -14.11 -2.23
CA THR A 142 -1.57 -15.15 -1.22
C THR A 142 -2.89 -15.86 -1.45
N ARG A 143 -2.86 -17.20 -1.46
CA ARG A 143 -4.09 -17.99 -1.58
C ARG A 143 -4.79 -18.12 -0.23
N TYR A 144 -6.10 -18.09 -0.25
CA TYR A 144 -6.95 -18.33 0.91
C TYR A 144 -8.01 -19.37 0.60
N LYS A 145 -8.28 -20.22 1.59
CA LYS A 145 -9.35 -21.22 1.49
C LYS A 145 -9.94 -21.46 2.87
N GLU A 146 -11.28 -21.46 2.96
CA GLU A 146 -12.00 -21.78 4.20
C GLU A 146 -11.61 -20.90 5.41
N GLY A 147 -11.16 -19.67 5.18
CA GLY A 147 -10.70 -18.75 6.21
C GLY A 147 -9.20 -18.83 6.51
N GLU A 148 -8.51 -19.82 5.95
CA GLU A 148 -7.11 -20.10 6.25
C GLU A 148 -6.17 -19.52 5.19
N ARG A 149 -5.05 -18.97 5.65
CA ARG A 149 -3.95 -18.52 4.79
C ARG A 149 -3.23 -19.73 4.22
N GLY A 150 -3.17 -19.80 2.90
CA GLY A 150 -2.38 -20.78 2.16
C GLY A 150 -1.00 -20.24 1.80
N GLU A 151 -0.45 -20.82 0.73
CA GLU A 151 0.86 -20.45 0.20
C GLU A 151 0.83 -19.10 -0.51
N ASP A 152 1.94 -18.37 -0.39
CA ASP A 152 2.23 -17.23 -1.25
C ASP A 152 2.64 -17.75 -2.63
N VAL A 153 2.14 -17.10 -3.67
CA VAL A 153 2.29 -17.46 -5.07
C VAL A 153 2.84 -16.29 -5.87
N SER A 154 3.44 -16.57 -7.03
CA SER A 154 3.94 -15.50 -7.90
C SER A 154 2.78 -14.61 -8.38
N PRO A 155 2.79 -13.30 -8.10
CA PRO A 155 1.74 -12.40 -8.56
C PRO A 155 1.59 -12.42 -10.08
N ALA A 156 2.70 -12.39 -10.81
CA ALA A 156 2.71 -12.41 -12.28
C ALA A 156 2.02 -13.65 -12.87
N ILE A 157 2.25 -14.83 -12.28
CA ILE A 157 1.63 -16.07 -12.75
C ILE A 157 0.12 -16.06 -12.52
N VAL A 158 -0.32 -15.58 -11.35
CA VAL A 158 -1.75 -15.63 -11.00
C VAL A 158 -2.52 -14.52 -11.68
N MET A 159 -1.98 -13.30 -11.78
CA MET A 159 -2.63 -12.17 -12.46
C MET A 159 -2.94 -12.48 -13.93
N GLY A 160 -2.07 -13.22 -14.63
CA GLY A 160 -2.33 -13.63 -16.02
C GLY A 160 -3.55 -14.56 -16.21
N ALA A 161 -4.14 -15.05 -15.12
CA ALA A 161 -5.39 -15.81 -15.13
C ALA A 161 -6.59 -15.02 -14.55
N MET A 162 -6.39 -13.77 -14.13
CA MET A 162 -7.42 -12.90 -13.55
C MET A 162 -7.96 -11.93 -14.62
N ASP A 163 -8.94 -11.13 -14.22
CA ASP A 163 -9.43 -10.01 -15.00
C ASP A 163 -8.37 -8.91 -15.13
N ASP A 164 -8.27 -8.28 -16.31
CA ASP A 164 -7.35 -7.17 -16.59
C ASP A 164 -7.45 -6.05 -15.56
N LEU A 165 -8.63 -5.82 -14.97
CA LEU A 165 -8.81 -4.81 -13.92
C LEU A 165 -7.94 -5.09 -12.69
N VAL A 166 -7.76 -6.36 -12.31
CA VAL A 166 -6.91 -6.71 -11.16
C VAL A 166 -5.48 -6.30 -11.45
N GLU A 167 -4.96 -6.63 -12.63
CA GLU A 167 -3.62 -6.22 -13.05
C GLU A 167 -3.50 -4.69 -13.09
N GLN A 168 -4.48 -3.99 -13.69
CA GLN A 168 -4.46 -2.53 -13.78
C GLN A 168 -4.43 -1.86 -12.39
N LEU A 169 -5.22 -2.34 -11.44
CA LEU A 169 -5.19 -1.84 -10.05
C LEU A 169 -3.85 -2.13 -9.39
N MET A 170 -3.36 -3.36 -9.52
CA MET A 170 -2.08 -3.79 -8.93
C MET A 170 -0.86 -3.13 -9.58
N LEU A 171 -0.96 -2.63 -10.82
CA LEU A 171 0.09 -1.84 -11.48
C LEU A 171 -0.12 -0.33 -11.33
N GLY A 172 -1.28 0.10 -10.80
CA GLY A 172 -1.59 1.52 -10.59
C GLY A 172 -2.03 2.23 -11.86
N ALA A 173 -2.33 1.47 -12.91
CA ALA A 173 -2.95 1.98 -14.14
C ALA A 173 -4.44 2.30 -13.96
N ALA A 174 -5.07 1.72 -12.93
CA ALA A 174 -6.42 2.06 -12.47
C ALA A 174 -6.39 2.45 -10.98
N ASP A 175 -7.30 3.34 -10.60
CA ASP A 175 -7.50 3.76 -9.21
C ASP A 175 -8.87 3.27 -8.72
N VAL A 176 -8.93 2.83 -7.46
CA VAL A 176 -10.16 2.40 -6.78
C VAL A 176 -11.23 3.49 -6.84
N ALA A 177 -10.84 4.76 -6.71
CA ALA A 177 -11.77 5.89 -6.77
C ALA A 177 -12.47 6.01 -8.14
N THR A 178 -11.88 5.45 -9.20
CA THR A 178 -12.42 5.51 -10.57
C THR A 178 -13.38 4.37 -10.91
N LEU A 179 -13.49 3.35 -10.04
CA LEU A 179 -14.34 2.16 -10.26
C LEU A 179 -15.83 2.40 -9.95
N GLY A 180 -16.20 3.62 -9.54
CA GLY A 180 -17.54 3.98 -9.09
C GLY A 180 -17.79 3.62 -7.62
N GLU A 181 -19.06 3.65 -7.19
CA GLU A 181 -19.40 3.51 -5.77
C GLU A 181 -19.16 2.09 -5.23
N GLY A 182 -19.37 1.06 -6.05
CA GLY A 182 -19.31 -0.34 -5.63
C GLY A 182 -20.33 -0.69 -4.54
N TYR A 183 -20.22 -1.90 -3.99
CA TYR A 183 -20.98 -2.30 -2.80
C TYR A 183 -20.09 -2.27 -1.57
N ASP A 184 -20.60 -1.67 -0.49
CA ASP A 184 -19.96 -1.71 0.83
C ASP A 184 -20.50 -2.92 1.62
N PRO A 185 -19.69 -3.96 1.88
CA PRO A 185 -20.13 -5.11 2.64
C PRO A 185 -20.27 -4.85 4.15
N ALA A 186 -19.65 -3.79 4.68
CA ALA A 186 -19.68 -3.48 6.11
C ALA A 186 -21.03 -2.90 6.56
N VAL A 187 -21.75 -2.21 5.67
CA VAL A 187 -23.05 -1.58 5.97
C VAL A 187 -24.24 -2.54 5.80
N LEU A 188 -24.02 -3.73 5.25
CA LEU A 188 -25.09 -4.69 4.99
C LEU A 188 -25.61 -5.33 6.27
N THR A 189 -26.92 -5.43 6.37
CA THR A 189 -27.55 -6.32 7.36
C THR A 189 -27.40 -7.79 6.92
N ARG A 190 -27.54 -8.70 7.89
CA ARG A 190 -27.53 -10.15 7.62
C ARG A 190 -28.64 -10.55 6.63
N ASP A 191 -29.84 -10.00 6.81
CA ASP A 191 -31.00 -10.35 6.00
C ASP A 191 -30.84 -9.86 4.55
N GLU A 192 -30.29 -8.67 4.35
CA GLU A 192 -29.93 -8.17 3.02
C GLU A 192 -28.87 -9.07 2.36
N ALA A 193 -27.82 -9.44 3.09
CA ALA A 193 -26.78 -10.32 2.60
C ALA A 193 -27.34 -11.70 2.17
N LEU A 194 -28.21 -12.30 2.98
CA LEU A 194 -28.91 -13.55 2.65
C LEU A 194 -29.78 -13.40 1.39
N ALA A 195 -30.52 -12.29 1.28
CA ALA A 195 -31.34 -12.01 0.11
C ALA A 195 -30.47 -11.92 -1.16
N TRP A 196 -29.34 -11.21 -1.09
CA TRP A 196 -28.44 -10.99 -2.23
C TRP A 196 -27.80 -12.28 -2.73
N ILE A 197 -27.35 -13.16 -1.82
CA ILE A 197 -26.79 -14.47 -2.19
C ILE A 197 -27.86 -15.40 -2.77
N SER A 198 -29.09 -15.34 -2.25
CA SER A 198 -30.18 -16.19 -2.74
C SER A 198 -30.62 -15.86 -4.17
N GLN A 199 -30.57 -14.59 -4.56
CA GLN A 199 -30.94 -14.11 -5.89
C GLN A 199 -29.95 -14.59 -6.97
N GLY A 200 -28.64 -14.55 -6.69
CA GLY A 200 -27.62 -15.04 -7.63
C GLY A 200 -27.69 -16.55 -7.90
N ARG A 201 -28.42 -17.32 -7.08
CA ARG A 201 -28.65 -18.76 -7.30
C ARG A 201 -29.78 -19.05 -8.29
N LYS A 202 -30.64 -18.06 -8.57
CA LYS A 202 -31.87 -18.23 -9.36
C LYS A 202 -31.67 -17.94 -10.85
N GLU A 203 -30.56 -17.30 -11.22
CA GLU A 203 -30.18 -16.96 -12.60
C GLU A 203 -29.23 -17.99 -13.25
N ARG A 204 -29.06 -19.16 -12.60
CA ARG A 204 -28.29 -20.30 -13.12
C ARG A 204 -29.20 -21.46 -13.51
#